data_AF-A0A1W0X279-F1
#
_entry.id   AF-A0A1W0X279-F1
#
_cell.length_a   1.000
_cell.length_b   1.000
_cell.length_c   1.000
_cell.angle_alpha   90.00
_cell.angle_beta   90.00
_cell.angle_gamma   90.00
#
_symmetry.space_group_name_H-M   'P 1'
#
loop_
_entity.id
_entity.type
_entity.pdbx_description
1 polymer ?
#
loop_
_entity_poly.entity_id
_entity_poly.type
_entity_poly.pdbx_seq_one_letter_code
_entity_poly.pdbx_strand_id
1 'polypeptide(L)'
;MFRIIVGLTVMSIWIDTVGGAVVTPFSPSPFIPDRSATADEIGSRAVQTRDTRYAVWPIATTTGIPYRMDPTYSATERSVITQALGAISSDLNQCIKFVPYNRVANANQDHIYLGKTFNNGTIPLTCFSFPGRLVAQQGSGQKLALFSGVDGCLGSVKDAMGYIVHVLGLRDEIKRPDRDASVQVFPQNVKPALLSANVLQPYTSGQVDLASTAFDFNSITIPPPEKFAFPGVVLYTARVSGRTVGGSLPRLSLGDCQAISALYAPTCKAALCVDPYSGTDATSATSATSATVPSTTSRGPLEPIFPGFTR
;
A
#
# COMPACT_ATOMS: atom_id res chain seq x y z
N MET A 1 34.91 -39.11 67.29
CA MET A 1 35.01 -40.26 66.37
C MET A 1 35.67 -39.78 65.07
N PHE A 2 36.95 -40.13 64.92
CA PHE A 2 37.72 -40.42 63.70
C PHE A 2 37.53 -39.54 62.43
N ARG A 3 38.47 -38.64 62.09
CA ARG A 3 39.79 -38.78 61.39
C ARG A 3 39.73 -38.92 59.85
N ILE A 4 40.13 -37.84 59.18
CA ILE A 4 41.14 -37.70 58.09
C ILE A 4 41.29 -38.89 57.11
N ILE A 5 41.17 -38.65 55.79
CA ILE A 5 42.20 -38.98 54.77
C ILE A 5 42.15 -37.93 53.63
N VAL A 6 43.28 -37.24 53.44
CA VAL A 6 43.68 -36.57 52.19
C VAL A 6 44.22 -37.65 51.25
N GLY A 7 43.72 -37.71 50.01
CA GLY A 7 44.16 -38.69 49.01
C GLY A 7 44.06 -38.14 47.60
N LEU A 8 45.20 -37.66 47.09
CA LEU A 8 45.48 -37.34 45.70
C LEU A 8 45.09 -38.51 44.78
N THR A 9 44.40 -38.25 43.67
CA THR A 9 44.56 -39.08 42.48
C THR A 9 44.47 -38.21 41.24
N VAL A 10 45.58 -38.24 40.50
CA VAL A 10 45.86 -37.53 39.27
C VAL A 10 44.97 -38.11 38.16
N MET A 11 44.15 -37.28 37.54
CA MET A 11 43.50 -37.65 36.29
C MET A 11 44.02 -36.72 35.19
N SER A 12 44.82 -37.31 34.32
CA SER A 12 45.55 -36.66 33.25
C SER A 12 44.63 -35.96 32.28
N ILE A 13 44.98 -34.69 32.04
CA ILE A 13 44.45 -33.81 31.01
C ILE A 13 44.89 -34.34 29.65
N TRP A 14 43.92 -34.59 28.76
CA TRP A 14 44.15 -34.50 27.32
C TRP A 14 43.50 -33.22 26.82
N ILE A 15 44.34 -32.41 26.19
CA ILE A 15 44.05 -31.11 25.59
C ILE A 15 43.39 -31.40 24.25
N ASP A 16 42.14 -30.98 24.07
CA ASP A 16 41.62 -30.69 22.74
C ASP A 16 41.36 -29.18 22.64
N THR A 17 42.36 -28.53 22.06
CA THR A 17 42.33 -27.17 21.52
C THR A 17 41.31 -27.06 20.39
N VAL A 18 40.28 -26.24 20.56
CA VAL A 18 39.74 -25.38 19.50
C VAL A 18 39.05 -24.20 20.23
N GLY A 19 39.63 -23.01 20.28
CA GLY A 19 39.81 -22.13 19.13
C GLY A 19 38.58 -21.22 19.04
N GLY A 20 38.63 -20.09 19.74
CA GLY A 20 37.61 -19.05 19.65
C GLY A 20 37.46 -18.58 18.21
N ALA A 21 36.25 -18.68 17.66
CA ALA A 21 35.91 -18.11 16.37
C ALA A 21 35.05 -16.86 16.58
N VAL A 22 35.68 -15.74 16.23
CA VAL A 22 35.08 -14.43 16.03
C VAL A 22 33.91 -14.54 15.05
N VAL A 23 32.78 -13.92 15.39
CA VAL A 23 31.63 -13.77 14.50
C VAL A 23 32.04 -12.84 13.36
N THR A 24 32.35 -13.40 12.19
CA THR A 24 32.54 -12.63 10.96
C THR A 24 31.22 -12.53 10.19
N PRO A 25 30.92 -11.37 9.57
CA PRO A 25 29.72 -11.20 8.74
C PRO A 25 29.79 -12.10 7.50
N PHE A 26 28.66 -12.71 7.16
CA PHE A 26 28.50 -13.55 5.97
C PHE A 26 28.96 -12.81 4.71
N SER A 27 29.87 -13.45 3.97
CA SER A 27 30.35 -13.03 2.66
C SER A 27 29.21 -13.07 1.62
N PRO A 28 29.09 -12.08 0.72
CA PRO A 28 28.08 -12.09 -0.34
C PRO A 28 28.37 -13.21 -1.34
N SER A 29 27.39 -14.09 -1.55
CA SER A 29 27.45 -15.11 -2.60
C SER A 29 27.44 -14.44 -3.98
N PRO A 30 28.25 -14.89 -4.95
CA PRO A 30 28.24 -14.33 -6.29
C PRO A 30 26.94 -14.72 -7.01
N PHE A 31 26.19 -13.70 -7.41
CA PHE A 31 24.99 -13.83 -8.23
C PHE A 31 25.38 -14.45 -9.59
N ILE A 32 24.98 -15.70 -9.83
CA ILE A 32 25.00 -16.30 -11.16
C ILE A 32 23.70 -15.90 -11.85
N PRO A 33 23.73 -15.11 -12.95
CA PRO A 33 22.52 -14.82 -13.70
C PRO A 33 22.19 -16.05 -14.55
N ASP A 34 21.15 -16.79 -14.15
CA ASP A 34 20.55 -17.78 -15.04
C ASP A 34 19.79 -17.07 -16.18
N ARG A 35 19.97 -17.61 -17.39
CA ARG A 35 19.46 -17.07 -18.65
C ARG A 35 18.02 -17.51 -18.87
N SER A 36 17.27 -16.60 -19.48
CA SER A 36 16.00 -16.83 -20.20
C SER A 36 14.75 -17.14 -19.36
N ALA A 37 14.32 -16.19 -18.54
CA ALA A 37 12.89 -15.96 -18.40
C ALA A 37 12.42 -15.09 -19.58
N THR A 38 11.56 -15.64 -20.43
CA THR A 38 10.80 -14.88 -21.42
C THR A 38 10.04 -13.76 -20.72
N ALA A 39 9.83 -12.62 -21.38
CA ALA A 39 9.29 -11.37 -20.85
C ALA A 39 7.83 -11.39 -20.31
N ASP A 40 7.33 -12.54 -19.86
CA ASP A 40 6.00 -12.76 -19.31
C ASP A 40 5.97 -12.86 -17.77
N GLU A 41 7.13 -12.81 -17.10
CA GLU A 41 7.26 -12.82 -15.62
C GLU A 41 7.56 -11.42 -15.06
N ILE A 42 6.79 -10.41 -15.48
CA ILE A 42 6.82 -9.11 -14.79
C ILE A 42 6.07 -9.27 -13.47
N GLY A 43 6.82 -9.49 -12.40
CA GLY A 43 6.32 -9.56 -11.03
C GLY A 43 5.38 -8.39 -10.70
N SER A 44 4.28 -8.73 -10.03
CA SER A 44 3.26 -7.82 -9.49
C SER A 44 3.87 -6.69 -8.67
N ARG A 45 3.53 -5.42 -8.95
CA ARG A 45 4.24 -4.30 -8.30
C ARG A 45 3.69 -3.89 -6.94
N ALA A 46 2.41 -4.10 -6.70
CA ALA A 46 1.75 -3.74 -5.46
C ALA A 46 1.60 -4.95 -4.51
N VAL A 47 1.47 -4.68 -3.21
CA VAL A 47 1.40 -5.74 -2.18
C VAL A 47 0.13 -6.57 -2.27
N GLN A 48 0.30 -7.89 -2.25
CA GLN A 48 -0.80 -8.85 -2.28
C GLN A 48 -0.96 -9.58 -0.95
N THR A 49 -2.16 -10.10 -0.72
CA THR A 49 -2.44 -11.02 0.39
C THR A 49 -1.69 -12.35 0.22
N ARG A 50 -1.10 -12.85 1.31
CA ARG A 50 -0.53 -14.21 1.40
C ARG A 50 -1.23 -15.06 2.47
N ASP A 51 -2.14 -14.46 3.21
CA ASP A 51 -2.84 -15.08 4.31
C ASP A 51 -3.85 -16.12 3.79
N THR A 52 -3.62 -17.38 4.13
CA THR A 52 -4.37 -18.54 3.62
C THR A 52 -5.84 -18.59 4.06
N ARG A 53 -6.25 -17.70 4.97
CA ARG A 53 -7.67 -17.53 5.32
C ARG A 53 -8.46 -16.86 4.19
N TYR A 54 -7.77 -16.19 3.27
CA TYR A 54 -8.35 -15.50 2.14
C TYR A 54 -7.93 -16.13 0.83
N ALA A 55 -8.83 -16.06 -0.15
CA ALA A 55 -8.61 -16.55 -1.50
C ALA A 55 -9.14 -15.54 -2.51
N VAL A 56 -8.82 -15.76 -3.78
CA VAL A 56 -9.51 -15.09 -4.87
C VAL A 56 -10.98 -15.47 -4.92
N TRP A 57 -11.77 -14.60 -5.55
CA TRP A 57 -13.18 -14.84 -5.82
C TRP A 57 -13.33 -15.73 -7.07
N PRO A 58 -13.80 -16.99 -6.97
CA PRO A 58 -13.75 -17.95 -8.08
C PRO A 58 -14.54 -17.54 -9.32
N ILE A 59 -15.59 -16.74 -9.12
CA ILE A 59 -16.52 -16.32 -10.16
C ILE A 59 -16.26 -14.89 -10.66
N ALA A 60 -15.22 -14.22 -10.18
CA ALA A 60 -14.95 -12.82 -10.49
C ALA A 60 -14.81 -12.55 -11.98
N THR A 61 -14.23 -13.51 -12.71
CA THR A 61 -13.90 -13.39 -14.13
C THR A 61 -14.90 -14.04 -15.07
N THR A 62 -15.93 -14.69 -14.52
CA THR A 62 -16.97 -15.37 -15.30
C THR A 62 -18.30 -14.64 -15.13
N THR A 63 -19.00 -14.87 -14.02
CA THR A 63 -20.31 -14.26 -13.73
C THR A 63 -20.21 -12.96 -12.95
N GLY A 64 -19.02 -12.62 -12.44
CA GLY A 64 -18.78 -11.46 -11.59
C GLY A 64 -19.01 -11.75 -10.11
N ILE A 65 -18.39 -10.94 -9.26
CA ILE A 65 -18.51 -10.99 -7.80
C ILE A 65 -19.85 -10.36 -7.40
N PRO A 66 -20.78 -11.11 -6.78
CA PRO A 66 -22.04 -10.55 -6.32
C PRO A 66 -21.81 -9.57 -5.18
N TYR A 67 -22.49 -8.43 -5.22
CA TYR A 67 -22.50 -7.47 -4.11
C TYR A 67 -23.90 -6.98 -3.79
N ARG A 68 -24.16 -6.72 -2.50
CA ARG A 68 -25.32 -5.97 -2.05
C ARG A 68 -24.88 -4.78 -1.21
N MET A 69 -25.65 -3.70 -1.34
CA MET A 69 -25.44 -2.48 -0.57
C MET A 69 -26.50 -2.38 0.52
N ASP A 70 -26.08 -1.95 1.69
CA ASP A 70 -26.98 -1.61 2.79
C ASP A 70 -28.06 -0.60 2.30
N PRO A 71 -29.34 -0.80 2.63
CA PRO A 71 -30.41 0.12 2.23
C PRO A 71 -30.17 1.55 2.74
N THR A 72 -29.45 1.73 3.85
CA THR A 72 -29.20 3.02 4.50
C THR A 72 -28.17 3.93 3.79
N TYR A 73 -27.57 3.47 2.68
CA TYR A 73 -26.77 4.37 1.84
C TYR A 73 -27.66 5.38 1.11
N SER A 74 -27.26 6.64 1.19
CA SER A 74 -27.83 7.73 0.39
C SER A 74 -27.56 7.53 -1.11
N ALA A 75 -28.28 8.26 -1.96
CA ALA A 75 -28.05 8.22 -3.41
C ALA A 75 -26.61 8.61 -3.79
N THR A 76 -26.04 9.61 -3.11
CA THR A 76 -24.65 10.05 -3.30
C THR A 76 -23.66 8.95 -2.94
N GLU A 77 -23.82 8.32 -1.77
CA GLU A 77 -22.94 7.21 -1.35
C GLU A 77 -23.01 6.03 -2.32
N ARG A 78 -24.21 5.66 -2.76
CA ARG A 78 -24.41 4.60 -3.77
C ARG A 78 -23.72 4.95 -5.08
N SER A 79 -23.79 6.21 -5.50
CA SER A 79 -23.14 6.69 -6.71
C SER A 79 -21.62 6.56 -6.61
N VAL A 80 -21.00 7.01 -5.51
CA VAL A 80 -19.55 6.88 -5.27
C VAL A 80 -19.12 5.40 -5.29
N ILE A 81 -19.84 4.53 -4.57
CA ILE A 81 -19.51 3.09 -4.52
C ILE A 81 -19.63 2.46 -5.93
N THR A 82 -20.70 2.76 -6.66
CA THR A 82 -20.93 2.18 -8.00
C THR A 82 -19.89 2.67 -9.00
N GLN A 83 -19.52 3.96 -8.95
CA GLN A 83 -18.44 4.51 -9.75
C GLN A 83 -17.09 3.85 -9.43
N ALA A 84 -16.78 3.62 -8.15
CA ALA A 84 -15.54 2.95 -7.74
C ALA A 84 -15.48 1.49 -8.22
N LEU A 85 -16.57 0.72 -8.09
CA LEU A 85 -16.66 -0.65 -8.61
C LEU A 85 -16.46 -0.68 -10.15
N GLY A 86 -17.09 0.26 -10.85
CA GLY A 86 -16.96 0.42 -12.29
C GLY A 86 -15.55 0.80 -12.74
N ALA A 87 -14.91 1.75 -12.03
CA ALA A 87 -13.54 2.18 -12.31
C ALA A 87 -12.54 1.03 -12.14
N ILE A 88 -12.63 0.28 -11.03
CA ILE A 88 -11.79 -0.91 -10.80
C ILE A 88 -11.99 -1.93 -11.93
N SER A 89 -13.25 -2.23 -12.30
CA SER A 89 -13.54 -3.18 -13.38
C SER A 89 -12.97 -2.69 -14.72
N SER A 90 -13.08 -1.40 -15.01
CA SER A 90 -12.54 -0.78 -16.23
C SER A 90 -11.02 -0.85 -16.28
N ASP A 91 -10.33 -0.54 -15.18
CA ASP A 91 -8.87 -0.55 -15.11
C ASP A 91 -8.28 -1.95 -15.23
N LEU A 92 -9.05 -2.97 -14.85
CA LEU A 92 -8.73 -4.38 -15.04
C LEU A 92 -9.22 -4.92 -16.40
N ASN A 93 -9.50 -4.04 -17.37
CA ASN A 93 -10.01 -4.37 -18.70
C ASN A 93 -11.22 -5.30 -18.68
N GLN A 94 -12.15 -5.07 -17.76
CA GLN A 94 -13.37 -5.86 -17.53
C GLN A 94 -13.10 -7.34 -17.21
N CYS A 95 -11.88 -7.69 -16.81
CA CYS A 95 -11.56 -9.05 -16.38
C CYS A 95 -12.26 -9.40 -15.06
N ILE A 96 -12.31 -8.48 -14.11
CA ILE A 96 -13.11 -8.61 -12.89
C ILE A 96 -14.38 -7.78 -13.04
N LYS A 97 -15.52 -8.37 -12.68
CA LYS A 97 -16.81 -7.70 -12.69
C LYS A 97 -17.44 -7.74 -11.31
N PHE A 98 -18.11 -6.67 -10.94
CA PHE A 98 -19.00 -6.62 -9.77
C PHE A 98 -20.45 -6.60 -10.25
N VAL A 99 -21.27 -7.51 -9.75
CA VAL A 99 -22.67 -7.65 -10.18
C VAL A 99 -23.63 -7.50 -9.01
N PRO A 100 -24.78 -6.85 -9.18
CA PRO A 100 -25.79 -6.79 -8.12
C PRO A 100 -26.21 -8.19 -7.67
N TYR A 101 -26.22 -8.40 -6.35
CA TYR A 101 -26.64 -9.66 -5.74
C TYR A 101 -28.12 -9.91 -5.99
N ASN A 102 -28.42 -11.08 -6.56
CA ASN A 102 -29.75 -11.61 -6.74
C ASN A 102 -30.01 -12.71 -5.69
N ARG A 103 -31.07 -12.54 -4.89
CA ARG A 103 -31.40 -13.46 -3.79
C ARG A 103 -31.64 -14.91 -4.23
N VAL A 104 -32.10 -15.13 -5.46
CA VAL A 104 -32.39 -16.47 -5.98
C VAL A 104 -31.15 -17.06 -6.63
N ALA A 105 -30.54 -16.34 -7.57
CA ALA A 105 -29.39 -16.84 -8.33
C ALA A 105 -28.12 -17.00 -7.47
N ASN A 106 -28.00 -16.22 -6.39
CA ASN A 106 -26.82 -16.20 -5.53
C ASN A 106 -27.08 -16.76 -4.11
N ALA A 107 -28.18 -17.50 -3.91
CA ALA A 107 -28.70 -17.92 -2.59
C ALA A 107 -27.70 -18.68 -1.68
N ASN A 108 -26.60 -19.22 -2.24
CA ASN A 108 -25.55 -19.93 -1.50
C ASN A 108 -24.15 -19.51 -1.98
N GLN A 109 -24.02 -18.32 -2.55
CA GLN A 109 -22.76 -17.83 -3.09
C GLN A 109 -22.17 -16.78 -2.15
N ASP A 110 -20.86 -16.90 -1.92
CA ASP A 110 -20.09 -15.86 -1.27
C ASP A 110 -20.32 -14.55 -2.04
N HIS A 111 -20.58 -13.48 -1.30
CA HIS A 111 -20.84 -12.17 -1.86
C HIS A 111 -20.34 -11.06 -0.95
N ILE A 112 -20.19 -9.87 -1.50
CA ILE A 112 -19.80 -8.68 -0.75
C ILE A 112 -21.07 -8.05 -0.15
N TYR A 113 -21.04 -7.74 1.14
CA TYR A 113 -21.99 -6.83 1.78
C TYR A 113 -21.32 -5.48 2.03
N LEU A 114 -21.64 -4.50 1.22
CA LEU A 114 -21.25 -3.10 1.43
C LEU A 114 -22.17 -2.52 2.50
N GLY A 115 -21.63 -2.06 3.63
CA GLY A 115 -22.40 -1.41 4.69
C GLY A 115 -21.58 -0.40 5.49
N LYS A 116 -22.22 0.35 6.39
CA LYS A 116 -21.54 1.39 7.18
C LYS A 116 -20.91 0.88 8.47
N THR A 117 -21.25 -0.34 8.88
CA THR A 117 -20.97 -0.90 10.21
C THR A 117 -20.29 -2.25 10.11
N PHE A 118 -19.83 -2.78 11.23
CA PHE A 118 -19.54 -4.21 11.40
C PHE A 118 -20.83 -5.02 11.61
N ASN A 119 -20.70 -6.34 11.74
CA ASN A 119 -21.85 -7.23 11.96
C ASN A 119 -22.56 -6.98 13.29
N ASN A 120 -21.87 -6.43 14.29
CA ASN A 120 -22.46 -6.02 15.58
C ASN A 120 -23.16 -4.65 15.53
N GLY A 121 -23.23 -3.99 14.37
CA GLY A 121 -23.85 -2.68 14.20
C GLY A 121 -22.97 -1.48 14.54
N THR A 122 -21.74 -1.68 15.01
CA THR A 122 -20.81 -0.57 15.32
C THR A 122 -20.17 -0.03 14.06
N ILE A 123 -20.06 1.30 13.93
CA ILE A 123 -19.28 1.94 12.86
C ILE A 123 -17.78 1.77 13.19
N PRO A 124 -16.96 1.23 12.27
CA PRO A 124 -15.53 1.10 12.50
C PRO A 124 -14.84 2.47 12.57
N LEU A 125 -13.68 2.53 13.21
CA LEU A 125 -12.89 3.76 13.36
C LEU A 125 -12.48 4.39 12.02
N THR A 126 -12.28 3.55 11.01
CA THR A 126 -12.12 3.92 9.61
C THR A 126 -12.72 2.82 8.75
N CYS A 127 -12.77 3.01 7.44
CA CYS A 127 -13.30 1.99 6.54
C CYS A 127 -12.52 0.68 6.64
N PHE A 128 -13.17 -0.42 6.28
CA PHE A 128 -12.62 -1.76 6.49
C PHE A 128 -13.00 -2.70 5.35
N SER A 129 -12.06 -3.54 4.96
CA SER A 129 -12.28 -4.62 4.01
C SER A 129 -11.35 -5.78 4.34
N PHE A 130 -11.80 -7.00 4.04
CA PHE A 130 -10.94 -8.17 4.12
C PHE A 130 -10.02 -8.23 2.89
N PRO A 131 -8.79 -8.75 3.02
CA PRO A 131 -7.83 -8.84 1.92
C PRO A 131 -8.11 -10.05 1.01
N GLY A 132 -9.28 -10.09 0.38
CA GLY A 132 -9.73 -11.21 -0.44
C GLY A 132 -11.09 -11.75 -0.01
N ARG A 133 -11.49 -12.88 -0.61
CA ARG A 133 -12.65 -13.67 -0.19
C ARG A 133 -12.27 -14.53 1.01
N LEU A 134 -12.99 -14.40 2.12
CA LEU A 134 -12.82 -15.27 3.28
C LEU A 134 -13.24 -16.69 2.92
N VAL A 135 -12.31 -17.65 3.04
CA VAL A 135 -12.57 -19.06 2.65
C VAL A 135 -13.70 -19.69 3.50
N ALA A 136 -13.80 -19.28 4.76
CA ALA A 136 -14.81 -19.74 5.71
C ALA A 136 -16.19 -19.08 5.52
N GLN A 137 -16.40 -18.27 4.48
CA GLN A 137 -17.64 -17.52 4.26
C GLN A 137 -18.85 -18.40 3.92
N GLN A 138 -18.64 -19.55 3.26
CA GLN A 138 -19.64 -20.61 3.04
C GLN A 138 -21.02 -20.12 2.55
N GLY A 139 -21.04 -19.24 1.54
CA GLY A 139 -22.27 -18.69 0.95
C GLY A 139 -22.84 -17.48 1.68
N SER A 140 -22.21 -17.04 2.78
CA SER A 140 -22.64 -15.87 3.55
C SER A 140 -22.18 -14.56 2.90
N GLY A 141 -22.61 -13.42 3.43
CA GLY A 141 -22.10 -12.11 3.00
C GLY A 141 -20.87 -11.69 3.80
N GLN A 142 -19.81 -11.26 3.12
CA GLN A 142 -18.61 -10.70 3.75
C GLN A 142 -18.73 -9.19 3.83
N LYS A 143 -18.52 -8.63 5.03
CA LYS A 143 -18.65 -7.20 5.26
C LYS A 143 -17.51 -6.41 4.60
N LEU A 144 -17.88 -5.35 3.89
CA LEU A 144 -17.00 -4.30 3.42
C LEU A 144 -17.58 -2.98 3.96
N ALA A 145 -16.91 -2.42 4.98
CA ALA A 145 -17.43 -1.29 5.71
C ALA A 145 -16.97 0.03 5.07
N LEU A 146 -17.88 0.74 4.42
CA LEU A 146 -17.63 2.05 3.80
C LEU A 146 -18.64 3.07 4.33
N PHE A 147 -18.16 4.24 4.73
CA PHE A 147 -19.01 5.32 5.23
C PHE A 147 -18.45 6.70 4.87
N SER A 148 -19.33 7.70 4.92
CA SER A 148 -19.02 9.12 4.73
C SER A 148 -18.64 9.79 6.04
N GLY A 149 -17.97 10.94 5.97
CA GLY A 149 -17.61 11.73 7.14
C GLY A 149 -16.14 11.62 7.52
N VAL A 150 -15.80 12.05 8.74
CA VAL A 150 -14.44 12.04 9.26
C VAL A 150 -13.90 10.61 9.27
N ASP A 151 -12.67 10.42 8.76
CA ASP A 151 -11.98 9.13 8.65
C ASP A 151 -12.71 8.06 7.79
N GLY A 152 -13.78 8.48 7.10
CA GLY A 152 -14.51 7.67 6.13
C GLY A 152 -13.79 7.60 4.78
N CYS A 153 -14.44 6.92 3.83
CA CYS A 153 -13.88 6.62 2.51
C CYS A 153 -14.86 6.86 1.37
N LEU A 154 -16.05 7.38 1.66
CA LEU A 154 -17.04 7.74 0.63
C LEU A 154 -16.99 9.24 0.27
N GLY A 155 -15.92 9.95 0.66
CA GLY A 155 -15.69 11.34 0.26
C GLY A 155 -15.27 11.51 -1.20
N SER A 156 -14.68 10.47 -1.80
CA SER A 156 -14.27 10.46 -3.21
C SER A 156 -14.31 9.05 -3.79
N VAL A 157 -14.36 8.94 -5.12
CA VAL A 157 -14.27 7.64 -5.83
C VAL A 157 -12.92 6.99 -5.56
N LYS A 158 -11.83 7.76 -5.58
CA LYS A 158 -10.46 7.27 -5.29
C LYS A 158 -10.40 6.59 -3.91
N ASP A 159 -10.90 7.27 -2.87
CA ASP A 159 -10.88 6.73 -1.51
C ASP A 159 -11.71 5.45 -1.39
N ALA A 160 -12.87 5.40 -2.04
CA ALA A 160 -13.69 4.20 -2.06
C ALA A 160 -12.98 3.05 -2.78
N MET A 161 -12.30 3.32 -3.91
CA MET A 161 -11.50 2.33 -4.62
C MET A 161 -10.42 1.73 -3.72
N GLY A 162 -9.69 2.57 -2.97
CA GLY A 162 -8.60 2.13 -2.07
C GLY A 162 -9.01 1.04 -1.08
N TYR A 163 -10.25 1.08 -0.57
CA TYR A 163 -10.79 0.04 0.30
C TYR A 163 -11.43 -1.12 -0.45
N ILE A 164 -12.06 -0.86 -1.60
CA ILE A 164 -12.71 -1.92 -2.40
C ILE A 164 -11.67 -2.88 -2.96
N VAL A 165 -10.51 -2.40 -3.44
CA VAL A 165 -9.47 -3.27 -4.00
C VAL A 165 -8.92 -4.28 -3.00
N HIS A 166 -9.02 -4.01 -1.69
CA HIS A 166 -8.65 -5.01 -0.68
C HIS A 166 -9.47 -6.29 -0.80
N VAL A 167 -10.76 -6.20 -1.18
CA VAL A 167 -11.60 -7.39 -1.34
C VAL A 167 -11.11 -8.31 -2.46
N LEU A 168 -10.27 -7.80 -3.36
CA LEU A 168 -9.62 -8.55 -4.43
C LEU A 168 -8.25 -9.11 -4.02
N GLY A 169 -7.80 -8.86 -2.79
CA GLY A 169 -6.52 -9.35 -2.26
C GLY A 169 -5.39 -8.33 -2.26
N LEU A 170 -5.62 -7.10 -2.73
CA LEU A 170 -4.61 -6.04 -2.67
C LEU A 170 -4.46 -5.51 -1.23
N ARG A 171 -3.26 -5.11 -0.83
CA ARG A 171 -2.95 -4.66 0.54
C ARG A 171 -2.41 -3.24 0.50
N ASP A 172 -2.54 -2.54 1.63
CA ASP A 172 -2.00 -1.18 1.76
C ASP A 172 -0.50 -1.13 1.46
N GLU A 173 -0.15 -0.45 0.38
CA GLU A 173 1.25 -0.26 -0.05
C GLU A 173 2.05 0.46 1.05
N ILE A 174 1.43 1.42 1.76
CA ILE A 174 2.04 2.13 2.88
C ILE A 174 2.26 1.26 4.13
N LYS A 175 1.78 0.01 4.15
CA LYS A 175 2.03 -0.94 5.24
C LYS A 175 3.00 -2.05 4.84
N ARG A 176 3.67 -1.89 3.70
CA ARG A 176 4.82 -2.72 3.31
C ARG A 176 5.85 -2.84 4.44
N PRO A 177 6.40 -4.04 4.68
CA PRO A 177 7.54 -4.24 5.56
C PRO A 177 8.78 -3.44 5.12
N ASP A 178 8.98 -3.25 3.81
CA ASP A 178 10.12 -2.57 3.20
C ASP A 178 9.86 -1.09 2.85
N ARG A 179 8.70 -0.53 3.23
CA ARG A 179 8.28 0.84 2.87
C ARG A 179 9.29 1.91 3.29
N ASP A 180 10.00 1.70 4.40
CA ASP A 180 10.85 2.72 5.02
C ASP A 180 12.10 3.01 4.17
N ALA A 181 12.38 2.20 3.14
CA ALA A 181 13.36 2.50 2.09
C ALA A 181 12.87 3.56 1.09
N SER A 182 11.55 3.70 0.91
CA SER A 182 10.91 4.55 -0.10
C SER A 182 10.21 5.77 0.49
N VAL A 183 9.69 5.65 1.72
CA VAL A 183 8.98 6.70 2.43
C VAL A 183 9.54 6.90 3.84
N GLN A 184 9.30 8.08 4.40
CA GLN A 184 9.45 8.35 5.83
C GLN A 184 8.07 8.39 6.45
N VAL A 185 7.83 7.62 7.52
CA VAL A 185 6.56 7.62 8.25
C VAL A 185 6.66 8.40 9.57
N PHE A 186 5.55 8.96 10.02
CA PHE A 186 5.43 9.73 11.27
C PHE A 186 4.31 9.17 12.15
N PRO A 187 4.50 8.02 12.82
CA PRO A 187 3.46 7.37 13.63
C PRO A 187 2.89 8.26 14.74
N GLN A 188 3.71 9.16 15.29
CA GLN A 188 3.29 10.13 16.30
C GLN A 188 2.23 11.13 15.82
N ASN A 189 2.06 11.27 14.49
CA ASN A 189 1.07 12.17 13.90
C ASN A 189 -0.31 11.54 13.74
N VAL A 190 -0.47 10.24 14.02
CA VAL A 190 -1.76 9.53 13.92
C VAL A 190 -2.73 10.05 14.97
N LYS A 191 -3.99 10.32 14.56
CA LYS A 191 -5.06 10.72 15.49
C LYS A 191 -5.22 9.70 16.62
N PRO A 192 -5.36 10.12 17.89
CA PRO A 192 -5.47 9.20 19.04
C PRO A 192 -6.62 8.19 18.90
N ALA A 193 -7.75 8.62 18.33
CA ALA A 193 -8.91 7.76 18.08
C ALA A 193 -8.63 6.61 17.08
N LEU A 194 -7.56 6.70 16.28
CA LEU A 194 -7.21 5.72 15.26
C LEU A 194 -6.03 4.82 15.64
N LEU A 195 -5.44 4.99 16.83
CA LEU A 195 -4.28 4.21 17.25
C LEU A 195 -4.56 2.70 17.23
N SER A 196 -5.74 2.29 17.70
CA SER A 196 -6.17 0.87 17.70
C SER A 196 -6.51 0.34 16.30
N ALA A 197 -6.68 1.21 15.30
CA ALA A 197 -6.89 0.80 13.91
C ALA A 197 -5.59 0.43 13.19
N ASN A 198 -4.42 0.67 13.80
CA ASN A 198 -3.11 0.25 13.28
C ASN A 198 -2.89 0.67 11.80
N VAL A 199 -3.25 1.92 11.48
CA VAL A 199 -3.26 2.46 10.11
C VAL A 199 -1.88 2.53 9.44
N LEU A 200 -0.80 2.55 10.23
CA LEU A 200 0.59 2.55 9.74
C LEU A 200 1.39 1.29 10.14
N GLN A 201 0.77 0.33 10.82
CA GLN A 201 1.48 -0.85 11.30
C GLN A 201 1.96 -1.71 10.11
N PRO A 202 3.27 -1.93 9.93
CA PRO A 202 3.75 -2.80 8.87
C PRO A 202 3.15 -4.19 8.96
N TYR A 203 2.90 -4.78 7.79
CA TYR A 203 2.56 -6.18 7.67
C TYR A 203 3.74 -7.07 8.08
N THR A 204 3.40 -8.30 8.46
CA THR A 204 4.36 -9.40 8.62
C THR A 204 4.50 -10.17 7.31
N SER A 205 5.60 -10.91 7.14
CA SER A 205 5.85 -11.74 5.95
C SER A 205 4.80 -12.83 5.71
N GLY A 206 4.09 -13.27 6.75
CA GLY A 206 2.98 -14.22 6.63
C GLY A 206 1.67 -13.61 6.14
N GLN A 207 1.54 -12.28 6.18
CA GLN A 207 0.32 -11.57 5.76
C GLN A 207 0.36 -11.14 4.31
N VAL A 208 1.56 -10.88 3.79
CA VAL A 208 1.73 -10.27 2.48
C VAL A 208 2.81 -10.94 1.66
N ASP A 209 2.59 -10.95 0.36
CA ASP A 209 3.64 -11.21 -0.60
C ASP A 209 4.15 -9.88 -1.14
N LEU A 210 5.45 -9.67 -0.96
CA LEU A 210 6.19 -8.62 -1.66
C LEU A 210 6.74 -9.30 -2.89
N ALA A 211 5.89 -9.47 -3.91
CA ALA A 211 6.37 -9.76 -5.24
C ALA A 211 7.53 -8.78 -5.51
N SER A 212 8.63 -9.27 -6.09
CA SER A 212 9.98 -8.67 -6.08
C SER A 212 10.08 -7.29 -6.76
N THR A 213 9.37 -6.29 -6.26
CA THR A 213 9.06 -5.06 -6.97
C THR A 213 9.28 -3.82 -6.12
N ALA A 214 9.57 -2.74 -6.83
CA ALA A 214 9.70 -1.41 -6.23
C ALA A 214 8.38 -0.97 -5.57
N PHE A 215 8.50 -0.08 -4.58
CA PHE A 215 7.37 0.58 -3.94
C PHE A 215 6.55 1.41 -4.93
N ASP A 216 5.24 1.23 -4.92
CA ASP A 216 4.32 1.97 -5.78
C ASP A 216 3.77 3.24 -5.12
N PHE A 217 4.47 4.36 -5.36
CA PHE A 217 4.05 5.68 -4.87
C PHE A 217 2.64 6.10 -5.32
N ASN A 218 2.13 5.54 -6.42
CA ASN A 218 0.84 5.88 -7.00
C ASN A 218 -0.25 4.86 -6.68
N SER A 219 0.01 3.85 -5.83
CA SER A 219 -0.99 2.85 -5.48
C SER A 219 -2.26 3.50 -4.92
N ILE A 220 -3.40 3.03 -5.41
CA ILE A 220 -4.74 3.42 -4.97
C ILE A 220 -5.00 3.09 -3.50
N THR A 221 -4.20 2.17 -2.93
CA THR A 221 -4.28 1.77 -1.52
C THR A 221 -3.58 2.74 -0.59
N ILE A 222 -2.84 3.73 -1.10
CA ILE A 222 -2.23 4.75 -0.27
C ILE A 222 -3.22 5.92 -0.11
N PRO A 223 -3.75 6.15 1.12
CA PRO A 223 -4.59 7.30 1.36
C PRO A 223 -3.80 8.61 1.21
N PRO A 224 -4.46 9.78 1.12
CA PRO A 224 -3.77 11.05 1.26
C PRO A 224 -2.98 11.12 2.59
N PRO A 225 -1.75 11.64 2.62
CA PRO A 225 -0.90 11.67 3.82
C PRO A 225 -1.54 12.31 5.06
N GLU A 226 -2.49 13.22 4.87
CA GLU A 226 -3.22 13.96 5.90
C GLU A 226 -4.44 13.21 6.45
N LYS A 227 -4.93 12.16 5.78
CA LYS A 227 -6.25 11.56 6.04
C LYS A 227 -6.46 11.16 7.50
N PHE A 228 -5.48 10.51 8.10
CA PHE A 228 -5.51 9.99 9.47
C PHE A 228 -4.58 10.75 10.42
N ALA A 229 -4.05 11.89 9.98
CA ALA A 229 -3.14 12.74 10.74
C ALA A 229 -3.89 13.77 11.58
N PHE A 230 -3.23 14.33 12.60
CA PHE A 230 -3.70 15.59 13.19
C PHE A 230 -3.79 16.69 12.11
N PRO A 231 -4.70 17.68 12.27
CA PRO A 231 -4.78 18.80 11.33
C PRO A 231 -3.42 19.51 11.18
N GLY A 232 -3.00 19.73 9.93
CA GLY A 232 -1.78 20.47 9.61
C GLY A 232 -0.48 19.64 9.57
N VAL A 233 -0.55 18.33 9.83
CA VAL A 233 0.61 17.43 9.70
C VAL A 233 0.29 16.24 8.78
N VAL A 234 1.32 15.51 8.35
CA VAL A 234 1.21 14.36 7.45
C VAL A 234 1.72 13.09 8.12
N LEU A 235 1.19 11.93 7.71
CA LEU A 235 1.64 10.62 8.18
C LEU A 235 2.89 10.10 7.48
N TYR A 236 3.16 10.57 6.26
CA TYR A 236 4.32 10.13 5.50
C TYR A 236 4.71 11.10 4.38
N THR A 237 5.98 11.05 4.01
CA THR A 237 6.57 11.74 2.86
C THR A 237 7.44 10.78 2.06
N ALA A 238 7.64 11.04 0.77
CA ALA A 238 8.60 10.28 -0.02
C ALA A 238 10.03 10.61 0.43
N ARG A 239 10.92 9.61 0.42
CA ARG A 239 12.37 9.85 0.58
C ARG A 239 13.01 10.40 -0.69
N VAL A 240 12.36 10.16 -1.84
CA VAL A 240 12.77 10.70 -3.13
C VAL A 240 12.26 12.13 -3.25
N SER A 241 13.17 13.08 -3.39
CA SER A 241 12.83 14.51 -3.53
C SER A 241 11.89 14.73 -4.72
N GLY A 242 10.86 15.55 -4.52
CA GLY A 242 9.86 15.88 -5.56
C GLY A 242 8.84 14.77 -5.87
N ARG A 243 8.96 13.58 -5.27
CA ARG A 243 7.99 12.49 -5.46
C ARG A 243 6.84 12.63 -4.47
N THR A 244 5.60 12.58 -4.97
CA THR A 244 4.39 12.53 -4.14
C THR A 244 4.07 11.09 -3.73
N VAL A 245 3.31 10.92 -2.64
CA VAL A 245 2.86 9.61 -2.15
C VAL A 245 1.33 9.59 -2.11
N GLY A 246 0.72 8.58 -2.73
CA GLY A 246 -0.74 8.40 -2.77
C GLY A 246 -1.39 9.13 -3.94
N GLY A 247 -1.09 8.64 -5.15
CA GLY A 247 -1.48 9.19 -6.46
C GLY A 247 -2.84 9.89 -6.53
N SER A 248 -2.98 10.85 -7.45
CA SER A 248 -4.11 11.80 -7.47
C SER A 248 -5.36 11.35 -8.22
N LEU A 249 -5.31 10.26 -8.96
CA LEU A 249 -6.37 9.83 -9.87
C LEU A 249 -7.27 8.77 -9.22
N PRO A 250 -8.59 8.75 -9.50
CA PRO A 250 -9.48 7.65 -9.13
C PRO A 250 -9.29 6.47 -10.11
N ARG A 251 -8.05 5.97 -10.21
CA ARG A 251 -7.61 4.92 -11.14
C ARG A 251 -6.62 3.99 -10.43
N LEU A 252 -6.64 2.71 -10.78
CA LEU A 252 -5.57 1.78 -10.38
C LEU A 252 -4.26 2.25 -11.00
N SER A 253 -3.17 2.26 -10.22
CA SER A 253 -1.84 2.40 -10.82
C SER A 253 -1.54 1.20 -11.72
N LEU A 254 -0.49 1.30 -12.54
CA LEU A 254 0.03 0.14 -13.27
C LEU A 254 0.32 -1.03 -12.30
N GLY A 255 0.88 -0.72 -11.14
CA GLY A 255 1.24 -1.73 -10.14
C GLY A 255 0.05 -2.41 -9.49
N ASP A 256 -0.99 -1.66 -9.15
CA ASP A 256 -2.24 -2.19 -8.60
C ASP A 256 -2.93 -3.11 -9.62
N CYS A 257 -3.02 -2.67 -10.88
CA CYS A 257 -3.65 -3.46 -11.95
C CYS A 257 -2.89 -4.77 -12.20
N GLN A 258 -1.56 -4.71 -12.29
CA GLN A 258 -0.72 -5.89 -12.51
C GLN A 258 -0.82 -6.86 -11.33
N ALA A 259 -0.81 -6.33 -10.10
CA ALA A 259 -0.94 -7.17 -8.90
C ALA A 259 -2.30 -7.86 -8.82
N ILE A 260 -3.40 -7.15 -9.06
CA ILE A 260 -4.71 -7.81 -9.08
C ILE A 260 -4.77 -8.82 -10.24
N SER A 261 -4.23 -8.48 -11.42
CA SER A 261 -4.23 -9.39 -12.56
C SER A 261 -3.48 -10.70 -12.28
N ALA A 262 -2.34 -10.62 -11.60
CA ALA A 262 -1.57 -11.81 -11.22
C ALA A 262 -2.30 -12.71 -10.23
N LEU A 263 -3.04 -12.15 -9.26
CA LEU A 263 -3.87 -12.94 -8.35
C LEU A 263 -4.95 -13.73 -9.11
N TYR A 264 -5.51 -13.15 -10.18
CA TYR A 264 -6.60 -13.72 -10.97
C TYR A 264 -6.13 -14.30 -12.32
N ALA A 265 -4.85 -14.65 -12.42
CA ALA A 265 -4.29 -15.32 -13.59
C ALA A 265 -4.88 -16.74 -13.76
N PRO A 266 -4.90 -17.30 -14.98
CA PRO A 266 -4.47 -16.68 -16.25
C PRO A 266 -5.54 -15.81 -16.91
N THR A 267 -6.73 -15.69 -16.30
CA THR A 267 -7.87 -14.99 -16.92
C THR A 267 -7.62 -13.48 -17.02
N CYS A 268 -7.09 -12.88 -15.94
CA CYS A 268 -6.66 -11.49 -15.97
C CYS A 268 -5.23 -11.39 -16.47
N LYS A 269 -5.03 -10.57 -17.50
CA LYS A 269 -3.74 -10.43 -18.17
C LYS A 269 -3.08 -9.12 -17.76
N ALA A 270 -1.96 -9.22 -17.03
CA ALA A 270 -1.16 -8.07 -16.61
C ALA A 270 -0.68 -7.21 -17.81
N ALA A 271 -0.48 -7.82 -18.99
CA ALA A 271 -0.12 -7.14 -20.23
C ALA A 271 -1.21 -6.16 -20.75
N LEU A 272 -2.45 -6.25 -20.26
CA LEU A 272 -3.54 -5.34 -20.61
C LEU A 272 -3.64 -4.13 -19.67
N CYS A 273 -2.83 -4.09 -18.61
CA CYS A 273 -2.80 -2.97 -17.69
C CYS A 273 -2.16 -1.75 -18.34
N VAL A 274 -2.80 -0.59 -18.16
CA VAL A 274 -2.32 0.71 -18.64
C VAL A 274 -1.92 1.55 -17.43
N ASP A 275 -0.79 2.25 -17.51
CA ASP A 275 -0.39 3.20 -16.49
C ASP A 275 -1.13 4.54 -16.67
N PRO A 276 -2.06 4.92 -15.79
CA PRO A 276 -2.73 6.21 -15.91
C PRO A 276 -1.82 7.39 -15.56
N TYR A 277 -0.62 7.14 -15.03
CA TYR A 277 0.39 8.15 -14.68
C TYR A 277 1.51 8.25 -15.72
N SER A 278 1.50 7.41 -16.79
CA SER A 278 2.46 7.55 -17.87
C SER A 278 2.21 8.87 -18.62
N GLY A 279 3.12 9.83 -18.47
CA GLY A 279 3.02 11.17 -19.07
C GLY A 279 2.89 12.33 -18.07
N THR A 280 2.66 12.06 -16.77
CA THR A 280 2.67 13.10 -15.72
C THR A 280 4.04 13.31 -15.07
N ASP A 281 4.99 12.38 -15.30
CA ASP A 281 6.34 12.42 -14.72
C ASP A 281 7.41 13.03 -15.66
N ALA A 282 7.02 13.61 -16.81
CA ALA A 282 7.94 14.18 -17.81
C ALA A 282 7.82 15.71 -18.02
N THR A 283 7.26 16.44 -17.07
CA THR A 283 7.15 17.91 -17.15
C THR A 283 7.48 18.59 -15.82
N SER A 284 8.72 18.40 -15.37
CA SER A 284 9.45 19.36 -14.52
C SER A 284 10.96 19.22 -14.76
N ALA A 285 11.34 19.25 -16.03
CA ALA A 285 12.69 19.58 -16.47
C ALA A 285 12.55 20.48 -17.69
N THR A 286 11.97 21.66 -17.50
CA THR A 286 12.14 22.73 -18.48
C THR A 286 13.61 23.09 -18.46
N SER A 287 14.30 22.67 -19.53
CA SER A 287 15.65 23.06 -19.88
C SER A 287 15.88 24.53 -19.55
N ALA A 288 16.79 24.80 -18.62
CA ALA A 288 17.35 26.12 -18.43
C ALA A 288 18.14 26.47 -19.69
N THR A 289 17.49 27.15 -20.63
CA THR A 289 18.19 27.81 -21.74
C THR A 289 19.09 28.87 -21.11
N SER A 290 20.40 28.69 -21.24
CA SER A 290 21.42 29.63 -20.78
C SER A 290 21.16 31.02 -21.34
N ALA A 291 20.71 31.94 -20.49
CA ALA A 291 20.76 33.36 -20.77
C ALA A 291 22.17 33.85 -20.39
N THR A 292 22.95 34.18 -21.42
CA THR A 292 24.26 34.82 -21.34
C THR A 292 24.15 36.14 -20.58
N VAL A 293 24.88 36.24 -19.46
CA VAL A 293 25.04 37.46 -18.65
C VAL A 293 26.05 38.38 -19.32
N PRO A 294 25.73 39.64 -19.64
CA PRO A 294 26.75 40.63 -19.98
C PRO A 294 27.39 41.16 -18.69
N SER A 295 28.70 41.03 -18.62
CA SER A 295 29.57 41.68 -17.65
C SER A 295 29.62 43.18 -17.89
N THR A 296 29.26 43.99 -16.89
CA THR A 296 29.65 45.41 -16.85
C THR A 296 30.40 45.75 -15.57
N THR A 297 31.52 46.40 -15.82
CA THR A 297 32.67 46.65 -14.96
C THR A 297 32.42 47.77 -13.96
N SER A 298 32.95 47.54 -12.76
CA SER A 298 33.23 48.46 -11.65
C SER A 298 33.63 49.90 -12.06
N ARG A 299 33.02 50.89 -11.39
CA ARG A 299 33.70 52.12 -10.97
C ARG A 299 33.20 52.53 -9.58
N GLY A 300 34.16 52.87 -8.73
CA GLY A 300 34.04 53.13 -7.30
C GLY A 300 33.41 54.49 -6.90
N PRO A 301 33.57 54.88 -5.63
CA PRO A 301 32.56 55.59 -4.85
C PRO A 301 32.68 57.12 -4.92
N LEU A 302 31.55 57.82 -4.78
CA LEU A 302 31.50 59.22 -4.38
C LEU A 302 30.47 59.39 -3.25
N GLU A 303 30.93 60.09 -2.22
CA GLU A 303 30.32 60.40 -0.93
C GLU A 303 29.26 61.53 -1.01
N PRO A 304 28.60 61.91 0.12
CA PRO A 304 27.19 62.32 0.16
C PRO A 304 26.96 63.84 0.08
N ILE A 305 25.76 64.23 -0.34
CA ILE A 305 25.27 65.62 -0.23
C ILE A 305 23.83 65.61 0.32
N PHE A 306 23.68 66.11 1.55
CA PHE A 306 22.43 66.60 2.12
C PHE A 306 21.91 67.81 1.33
N PRO A 307 20.58 68.05 1.31
CA PRO A 307 20.11 69.14 2.18
C PRO A 307 18.77 68.83 2.84
N GLY A 308 18.62 69.27 4.09
CA GLY A 308 17.31 69.51 4.68
C GLY A 308 16.71 70.81 4.16
N PHE A 309 15.39 70.92 4.18
CA PHE A 309 14.72 72.08 4.75
C PHE A 309 13.25 71.78 5.08
N THR A 310 12.85 72.39 6.18
CA THR A 310 11.57 72.42 6.88
C THR A 310 10.48 73.18 6.11
N ARG A 311 9.24 72.69 6.23
CA ARG A 311 8.10 73.40 6.80
C ARG A 311 7.02 72.43 7.22
#